data_AF-A0A7S7UCI8-F1
#
_entry.id   AF-A0A7S7UCI8-F1
#
_cell.length_a   1.000
_cell.length_b   1.000
_cell.length_c   1.000
_cell.angle_alpha   90.00
_cell.angle_beta   90.00
_cell.angle_gamma   90.00
#
_symmetry.space_group_name_H-M   'P 1'
#
loop_
_entity.id
_entity.type
_entity.pdbx_description
1 polymer ?
#
loop_
_entity_poly.entity_id
_entity_poly.type
_entity_poly.pdbx_seq_one_letter_code
_entity_poly.pdbx_strand_id
1 'polypeptide(L)'
;MSVRIVIPGTAAVAALVAAYVAMPRQADLRAFDPAEMARLETAMWRDYYDKRYATLFYHLHVALSAAEAAKAFQPTQSRQEADAALPALVAYYRDFAPAAPVAFDVEQAARLELDWWQARREAVVPQDYGLTIGRVTALTYGESADDPGIRQFGIARAEAMAFRDARGQAITEADWTMIESRLGEAYRLLKASVSR
;
A
#
# COMPACT_ATOMS: atom_id res chain seq x y z
N MET A 1 -14.86 25.67 11.06
CA MET A 1 -15.13 25.06 9.74
C MET A 1 -14.18 23.89 9.61
N SER A 2 -14.63 22.70 10.01
CA SER A 2 -13.75 21.53 10.18
C SER A 2 -13.46 20.91 8.81
N VAL A 3 -12.20 20.99 8.38
CA VAL A 3 -11.72 20.33 7.16
C VAL A 3 -11.76 18.82 7.42
N ARG A 4 -12.72 18.12 6.80
CA ARG A 4 -12.75 16.66 6.78
C ARG A 4 -11.55 16.18 5.96
N ILE A 5 -10.49 15.74 6.62
CA ILE A 5 -9.39 15.02 5.98
C ILE A 5 -9.97 13.65 5.58
N VAL A 6 -10.38 13.53 4.32
CA VAL A 6 -10.68 12.22 3.71
C VAL A 6 -9.35 11.50 3.62
N ILE A 7 -9.18 10.45 4.41
CA ILE A 7 -8.04 9.54 4.32
C ILE A 7 -8.48 8.37 3.45
N PRO A 8 -7.90 8.22 2.28
CA PRO A 8 -8.10 7.05 1.47
C PRO A 8 -6.85 6.17 1.53
N GLY A 9 -6.87 5.24 2.49
CA GLY A 9 -5.79 4.30 2.74
C GLY A 9 -5.70 3.14 1.74
N THR A 10 -6.48 3.11 0.67
CA THR A 10 -6.76 1.86 -0.06
C THR A 10 -6.37 1.79 -1.52
N ALA A 11 -5.78 2.83 -2.07
CA ALA A 11 -5.26 2.73 -3.42
C ALA A 11 -3.97 1.90 -3.46
N ALA A 12 -3.04 2.08 -2.52
CA ALA A 12 -1.67 1.55 -2.55
C ALA A 12 -1.54 0.02 -2.83
N VAL A 13 -2.59 -0.73 -2.49
CA VAL A 13 -2.67 -2.18 -2.62
C VAL A 13 -3.22 -2.62 -3.99
N ALA A 14 -4.08 -1.83 -4.62
CA ALA A 14 -4.69 -2.17 -5.92
C ALA A 14 -3.70 -2.12 -7.10
N ALA A 15 -2.66 -1.28 -7.05
CA ALA A 15 -1.63 -1.22 -8.11
C ALA A 15 -0.77 -2.49 -8.15
N LEU A 16 -0.41 -3.03 -6.98
CA LEU A 16 0.30 -4.31 -6.88
C LEU A 16 -0.51 -5.44 -7.51
N VAL A 17 -1.85 -5.37 -7.43
CA VAL A 17 -2.72 -6.38 -8.03
C VAL A 17 -3.07 -6.14 -9.49
N ALA A 18 -3.15 -4.89 -9.96
CA ALA A 18 -3.33 -4.62 -11.40
C ALA A 18 -2.14 -5.14 -12.23
N ALA A 19 -0.93 -5.06 -11.68
CA ALA A 19 0.26 -5.72 -12.26
C ALA A 19 0.16 -7.26 -12.22
N TYR A 20 -0.44 -7.81 -11.16
CA TYR A 20 -0.64 -9.25 -10.96
C TYR A 20 -1.68 -9.87 -11.91
N VAL A 21 -2.78 -9.18 -12.22
CA VAL A 21 -3.83 -9.70 -13.14
C VAL A 21 -3.31 -9.84 -14.58
N ALA A 22 -2.26 -9.10 -14.94
CA ALA A 22 -1.59 -9.23 -16.24
C ALA A 22 -0.46 -10.27 -16.25
N MET A 23 -0.09 -10.86 -15.10
CA MET A 23 0.99 -11.85 -14.98
C MET A 23 0.49 -13.30 -15.13
N PRO A 24 1.30 -14.22 -15.69
CA PRO A 24 0.94 -15.64 -15.82
C PRO A 24 0.65 -16.28 -14.46
N ARG A 25 -0.17 -17.35 -14.44
CA ARG A 25 -0.66 -18.10 -13.26
C ARG A 25 0.43 -18.79 -12.38
N GLN A 26 1.71 -18.44 -12.57
CA GLN A 26 2.85 -18.74 -11.70
C GLN A 26 3.56 -17.43 -11.31
N ALA A 27 2.79 -16.46 -10.82
CA ALA A 27 3.33 -15.16 -10.47
C ALA A 27 4.18 -15.28 -9.19
N ASP A 28 5.49 -15.15 -9.34
CA ASP A 28 6.42 -14.95 -8.23
C ASP A 28 6.40 -13.46 -7.86
N LEU A 29 5.91 -13.13 -6.66
CA LEU A 29 5.94 -11.73 -6.17
C LEU A 29 7.35 -11.15 -6.17
N ARG A 30 8.41 -11.96 -6.14
CA ARG A 30 9.78 -11.45 -6.24
C ARG A 30 10.11 -10.99 -7.66
N ALA A 31 9.38 -11.40 -8.69
CA ALA A 31 9.68 -11.13 -10.10
C ALA A 31 9.24 -9.73 -10.60
N PHE A 32 9.17 -8.74 -9.70
CA PHE A 32 8.83 -7.36 -10.08
C PHE A 32 10.06 -6.55 -10.58
N ASP A 33 9.78 -5.55 -11.41
CA ASP A 33 10.72 -4.49 -11.79
C ASP A 33 10.51 -3.27 -10.86
N PRO A 34 11.54 -2.80 -10.14
CA PRO A 34 11.41 -1.70 -9.20
C PRO A 34 10.95 -0.37 -9.80
N ALA A 35 11.39 -0.05 -11.01
CA ALA A 35 11.04 1.22 -11.67
C ALA A 35 9.59 1.18 -12.15
N GLU A 36 9.16 0.04 -12.72
CA GLU A 36 7.78 -0.14 -13.14
C GLU A 36 6.82 -0.12 -11.94
N MET A 37 7.19 -0.73 -10.82
CA MET A 37 6.40 -0.67 -9.58
C MET A 37 6.23 0.75 -9.07
N ALA A 38 7.30 1.55 -9.06
CA ALA A 38 7.24 2.95 -8.64
C ALA A 38 6.34 3.79 -9.56
N ARG A 39 6.45 3.58 -10.88
CA ARG A 39 5.63 4.25 -11.90
C ARG A 39 4.15 3.92 -11.74
N LEU A 40 3.82 2.62 -11.58
CA LEU A 40 2.44 2.15 -11.40
C LEU A 40 1.83 2.67 -10.09
N GLU A 41 2.56 2.59 -8.98
CA GLU A 41 2.07 3.10 -7.70
C GLU A 41 1.87 4.62 -7.74
N THR A 42 2.80 5.37 -8.32
CA THR A 42 2.68 6.83 -8.47
C THR A 42 1.49 7.21 -9.35
N ALA A 43 1.34 6.58 -10.52
CA ALA A 43 0.23 6.84 -11.43
C ALA A 43 -1.12 6.57 -10.75
N MET A 44 -1.20 5.49 -9.99
CA MET A 44 -2.39 5.18 -9.22
C MET A 44 -2.66 6.21 -8.11
N TRP A 45 -1.63 6.68 -7.39
CA TRP A 45 -1.81 7.75 -6.39
C TRP A 45 -2.37 9.00 -7.07
N ARG A 46 -1.84 9.40 -8.23
CA ARG A 46 -2.35 10.52 -9.03
C ARG A 46 -3.83 10.33 -9.39
N ASP A 47 -4.18 9.21 -10.03
CA ASP A 47 -5.57 8.92 -10.44
C ASP A 47 -6.53 8.89 -9.25
N TYR A 48 -6.08 8.34 -8.13
CA TYR A 48 -6.82 8.29 -6.88
C TYR A 48 -7.13 9.70 -6.36
N TYR A 49 -6.13 10.59 -6.30
CA TYR A 49 -6.29 11.94 -5.75
C TYR A 49 -6.97 12.90 -6.72
N ASP A 50 -6.84 12.69 -8.03
CA ASP A 50 -7.58 13.40 -9.08
C ASP A 50 -9.03 12.89 -9.26
N LYS A 51 -9.46 11.91 -8.44
CA LYS A 51 -10.80 11.32 -8.46
C LYS A 51 -11.18 10.69 -9.81
N ARG A 52 -10.20 10.19 -10.56
CA ARG A 52 -10.40 9.56 -11.88
C ARG A 52 -10.76 8.08 -11.73
N TYR A 53 -11.89 7.81 -11.07
CA TYR A 53 -12.31 6.46 -10.67
C TYR A 53 -12.65 5.51 -11.83
N ALA A 54 -12.94 6.02 -13.02
CA ALA A 54 -13.24 5.19 -14.20
C ALA A 54 -12.01 4.39 -14.71
N THR A 55 -10.80 4.95 -14.59
CA THR A 55 -9.55 4.26 -14.93
C THR A 55 -9.19 3.19 -13.91
N LEU A 56 -9.54 3.43 -12.63
CA LEU A 56 -9.29 2.53 -11.51
C LEU A 56 -10.07 1.20 -11.61
N PHE A 57 -11.21 1.20 -12.30
CA PHE A 57 -12.15 0.08 -12.35
C PHE A 57 -11.79 -1.01 -13.38
N TYR A 58 -10.92 -0.71 -14.36
CA TYR A 58 -10.66 -1.61 -15.49
C TYR A 58 -9.78 -2.84 -15.15
N HIS A 59 -9.22 -2.93 -13.93
CA HIS A 59 -8.12 -3.86 -13.66
C HIS A 59 -8.37 -5.02 -12.68
N LEU A 60 -9.52 -5.13 -11.97
CA LEU A 60 -9.44 -5.82 -10.67
C LEU A 60 -10.65 -6.69 -10.26
N HIS A 61 -10.38 -7.99 -10.07
CA HIS A 61 -11.21 -8.86 -9.22
C HIS A 61 -10.78 -8.76 -7.73
N VAL A 62 -9.47 -8.64 -7.46
CA VAL A 62 -8.90 -8.47 -6.11
C VAL A 62 -9.08 -7.02 -5.56
N ALA A 63 -9.41 -6.04 -6.40
CA ALA A 63 -9.81 -4.72 -5.89
C ALA A 63 -11.15 -4.73 -5.21
N LEU A 64 -12.00 -5.73 -5.43
CA LEU A 64 -13.29 -5.73 -4.76
C LEU A 64 -13.08 -5.74 -3.25
N SER A 65 -12.28 -6.66 -2.73
CA SER A 65 -11.97 -6.72 -1.30
C SER A 65 -11.17 -5.52 -0.79
N ALA A 66 -10.18 -5.02 -1.56
CA ALA A 66 -9.45 -3.81 -1.16
C ALA A 66 -10.35 -2.55 -1.16
N ALA A 67 -11.26 -2.41 -2.12
CA ALA A 67 -12.21 -1.31 -2.20
C ALA A 67 -13.33 -1.43 -1.16
N GLU A 68 -13.76 -2.64 -0.83
CA GLU A 68 -14.69 -2.90 0.27
C GLU A 68 -14.07 -2.52 1.61
N ALA A 69 -12.81 -2.92 1.86
CA ALA A 69 -12.07 -2.50 3.05
C ALA A 69 -11.96 -0.97 3.14
N ALA A 70 -11.70 -0.30 2.01
CA ALA A 70 -11.68 1.16 1.92
C ALA A 70 -12.98 1.79 2.40
N LYS A 71 -14.07 1.30 1.81
CA LYS A 71 -15.41 1.83 2.00
C LYS A 71 -15.86 1.61 3.44
N ALA A 72 -15.51 0.47 4.02
CA ALA A 72 -15.76 0.16 5.42
C ALA A 72 -14.93 1.04 6.37
N PHE A 73 -13.67 1.34 6.03
CA PHE A 73 -12.77 2.16 6.86
C PHE A 73 -13.06 3.66 6.80
N GLN A 74 -13.44 4.20 5.65
CA GLN A 74 -13.62 5.64 5.44
C GLN A 74 -14.53 6.36 6.45
N PRO A 75 -15.71 5.83 6.83
CA PRO A 75 -16.61 6.53 7.74
C PRO A 75 -16.22 6.40 9.22
N THR A 76 -15.26 5.55 9.56
CA THR A 76 -14.93 5.22 10.97
C THR A 76 -14.17 6.35 11.65
N GLN A 77 -14.37 6.50 12.95
CA GLN A 77 -13.79 7.58 13.76
C GLN A 77 -12.91 7.07 14.90
N SER A 78 -12.89 5.75 15.13
CA SER A 78 -12.07 5.10 16.16
C SER A 78 -11.41 3.84 15.65
N ARG A 79 -10.36 3.37 16.36
CA ARG A 79 -9.73 2.06 16.11
C ARG A 79 -10.73 0.91 16.14
N GLN A 80 -11.64 0.91 17.12
CA GLN A 80 -12.67 -0.13 17.24
C GLN A 80 -13.65 -0.13 16.05
N GLU A 81 -14.08 1.04 15.59
CA GLU A 81 -14.93 1.12 14.40
C GLU A 81 -14.18 0.69 13.13
N ALA A 82 -12.86 0.97 13.06
CA ALA A 82 -12.02 0.57 11.94
C ALA A 82 -11.94 -0.96 11.73
N ASP A 83 -12.20 -1.76 12.78
CA ASP A 83 -12.29 -3.23 12.69
C ASP A 83 -13.34 -3.69 11.66
N ALA A 84 -14.32 -2.84 11.31
CA ALA A 84 -15.27 -3.11 10.23
C ALA A 84 -14.59 -3.37 8.87
N ALA A 85 -13.35 -2.92 8.66
CA ALA A 85 -12.58 -3.17 7.45
C ALA A 85 -11.85 -4.53 7.45
N LEU A 86 -11.67 -5.16 8.61
CA LEU A 86 -10.88 -6.40 8.75
C LEU A 86 -11.41 -7.55 7.89
N PRO A 87 -12.72 -7.85 7.79
CA PRO A 87 -13.18 -8.96 6.96
C PRO A 87 -12.78 -8.82 5.49
N ALA A 88 -12.86 -7.61 4.95
CA ALA A 88 -12.49 -7.32 3.57
C ALA A 88 -10.96 -7.31 3.38
N LEU A 89 -10.19 -6.84 4.37
CA LEU A 89 -8.72 -6.95 4.36
C LEU A 89 -8.25 -8.40 4.40
N VAL A 90 -8.91 -9.25 5.21
CA VAL A 90 -8.63 -10.69 5.25
C VAL A 90 -8.94 -11.33 3.90
N ALA A 91 -10.08 -11.01 3.28
CA ALA A 91 -10.41 -11.51 1.94
C ALA A 91 -9.34 -11.08 0.91
N TYR A 92 -8.93 -9.81 0.95
CA TYR A 92 -7.86 -9.29 0.11
C TYR A 92 -6.55 -10.09 0.27
N TYR A 93 -6.09 -10.32 1.50
CA TYR A 93 -4.85 -11.06 1.73
C TYR A 93 -4.98 -12.56 1.41
N ARG A 94 -6.18 -13.15 1.47
CA ARG A 94 -6.42 -14.53 0.99
C ARG A 94 -6.29 -14.63 -0.52
N ASP A 95 -6.83 -13.66 -1.27
CA ASP A 95 -6.74 -13.63 -2.73
C ASP A 95 -5.30 -13.36 -3.20
N PHE A 96 -4.54 -12.60 -2.40
CA PHE A 96 -3.12 -12.33 -2.62
C PHE A 96 -2.22 -13.54 -2.30
N ALA A 97 -2.58 -14.36 -1.31
CA ALA A 97 -1.74 -15.42 -0.77
C ALA A 97 -1.16 -16.41 -1.81
N PRO A 98 -1.88 -16.84 -2.87
CA PRO A 98 -1.33 -17.74 -3.89
C PRO A 98 -0.15 -17.16 -4.68
N ALA A 99 0.01 -15.84 -4.70
CA ALA A 99 1.15 -15.17 -5.34
C ALA A 99 2.39 -15.15 -4.44
N ALA A 100 2.20 -15.27 -3.13
CA ALA A 100 3.26 -15.06 -2.17
C ALA A 100 4.31 -16.17 -2.25
N PRO A 101 5.59 -15.82 -2.07
CA PRO A 101 6.67 -16.80 -2.12
C PRO A 101 6.62 -17.82 -0.98
N VAL A 102 5.89 -17.51 0.09
CA VAL A 102 5.70 -18.35 1.26
C VAL A 102 4.24 -18.28 1.73
N ALA A 103 3.80 -19.30 2.47
CA ALA A 103 2.58 -19.17 3.26
C ALA A 103 2.81 -18.18 4.41
N PHE A 104 1.82 -17.34 4.70
CA PHE A 104 1.89 -16.34 5.77
C PHE A 104 0.55 -16.21 6.49
N ASP A 105 0.58 -15.61 7.68
CA ASP A 105 -0.63 -15.32 8.46
C ASP A 105 -1.40 -14.15 7.83
N VAL A 106 -2.40 -14.51 7.02
CA VAL A 106 -3.33 -13.59 6.36
C VAL A 106 -4.00 -12.63 7.34
N GLU A 107 -4.41 -13.11 8.51
CA GLU A 107 -5.09 -12.24 9.47
C GLU A 107 -4.12 -11.27 10.13
N GLN A 108 -2.89 -11.70 10.41
CA GLN A 108 -1.86 -10.80 10.90
C GLN A 108 -1.52 -9.72 9.87
N ALA A 109 -1.41 -10.08 8.59
CA ALA A 109 -1.21 -9.11 7.51
C ALA A 109 -2.35 -8.07 7.47
N ALA A 110 -3.60 -8.53 7.54
CA ALA A 110 -4.79 -7.66 7.56
C ALA A 110 -4.82 -6.72 8.78
N ARG A 111 -4.46 -7.20 9.97
CA ARG A 111 -4.39 -6.38 11.19
C ARG A 111 -3.31 -5.31 11.10
N LEU A 112 -2.10 -5.69 10.65
CA LEU A 112 -1.00 -4.75 10.45
C LEU A 112 -1.33 -3.70 9.38
N GLU A 113 -2.01 -4.10 8.30
CA GLU A 113 -2.49 -3.19 7.26
C GLU A 113 -3.43 -2.12 7.84
N LEU A 114 -4.44 -2.56 8.60
CA LEU A 114 -5.38 -1.65 9.25
C LEU A 114 -4.70 -0.74 10.28
N ASP A 115 -3.74 -1.28 11.04
CA ASP A 115 -2.99 -0.53 12.05
C ASP A 115 -2.26 0.66 11.44
N TRP A 116 -1.60 0.49 10.28
CA TRP A 116 -0.90 1.62 9.65
C TRP A 116 -1.86 2.61 8.99
N TRP A 117 -3.01 2.17 8.46
CA TRP A 117 -4.06 3.08 7.97
C TRP A 117 -4.55 4.01 9.08
N GLN A 118 -4.79 3.43 10.26
CA GLN A 118 -5.28 4.15 11.41
C GLN A 118 -4.18 5.02 12.05
N ALA A 119 -2.93 4.56 12.11
CA ALA A 119 -1.79 5.38 12.55
C ALA A 119 -1.59 6.62 11.68
N ARG A 120 -1.72 6.49 10.35
CA ARG A 120 -1.71 7.64 9.43
C ARG A 120 -2.85 8.62 9.72
N ARG A 121 -4.05 8.11 10.06
CA ARG A 121 -5.20 8.95 10.47
C ARG A 121 -4.99 9.69 11.77
N GLU A 122 -4.34 9.05 12.71
CA GLU A 122 -3.97 9.62 14.00
C GLU A 122 -2.77 10.56 13.91
N ALA A 123 -2.28 10.84 12.69
CA ALA A 123 -1.13 11.69 12.41
C ALA A 123 0.15 11.23 13.15
N VAL A 124 0.30 9.91 13.34
CA VAL A 124 1.55 9.30 13.79
C VAL A 124 2.65 9.65 12.79
N VAL A 125 3.88 9.84 13.29
CA VAL A 125 5.01 10.21 12.43
C VAL A 125 5.26 9.14 11.35
N PRO A 126 5.58 9.53 10.10
CA PRO A 126 5.71 8.59 8.99
C PRO A 126 6.70 7.45 9.22
N GLN A 127 7.79 7.73 9.92
CA GLN A 127 8.81 6.73 10.22
C GLN A 127 8.23 5.58 11.07
N ASP A 128 7.35 5.89 12.02
CA ASP A 128 6.80 4.90 12.95
C ASP A 128 5.79 3.98 12.27
N TYR A 129 4.80 4.54 11.55
CA TYR A 129 3.85 3.69 10.82
C TYR A 129 4.48 3.05 9.56
N GLY A 130 5.56 3.63 9.04
CA GLY A 130 6.39 3.02 7.99
C GLY A 130 7.02 1.69 8.42
N LEU A 131 7.36 1.53 9.71
CA LEU A 131 7.80 0.23 10.24
C LEU A 131 6.69 -0.82 10.18
N THR A 132 5.43 -0.44 10.37
CA THR A 132 4.28 -1.35 10.23
C THR A 132 4.09 -1.76 8.77
N ILE A 133 4.28 -0.86 7.80
CA ILE A 133 4.30 -1.19 6.36
C ILE A 133 5.43 -2.20 6.08
N GLY A 134 6.61 -1.99 6.67
CA GLY A 134 7.73 -2.94 6.59
C GLY A 134 7.37 -4.32 7.14
N ARG A 135 6.66 -4.41 8.27
CA ARG A 135 6.20 -5.68 8.86
C ARG A 135 5.20 -6.43 7.98
N VAL A 136 4.23 -5.72 7.38
CA VAL A 136 3.32 -6.31 6.38
C VAL A 136 4.11 -6.91 5.21
N THR A 137 5.13 -6.18 4.75
CA THR A 137 5.99 -6.60 3.64
C THR A 137 6.83 -7.82 4.03
N ALA A 138 7.48 -7.79 5.20
CA ALA A 138 8.24 -8.91 5.73
C ALA A 138 7.40 -10.18 5.81
N LEU A 139 6.18 -10.06 6.34
CA LEU A 139 5.25 -11.17 6.47
C LEU A 139 4.85 -11.76 5.10
N THR A 140 4.54 -10.91 4.12
CA THR A 140 4.11 -11.38 2.78
C THR A 140 5.24 -11.97 1.94
N TYR A 141 6.48 -11.54 2.14
CA TYR A 141 7.64 -12.08 1.43
C TYR A 141 8.36 -13.21 2.18
N GLY A 142 8.01 -13.48 3.44
CA GLY A 142 8.66 -14.49 4.26
C GLY A 142 10.03 -14.07 4.80
N GLU A 143 10.22 -12.77 4.98
CA GLU A 143 11.50 -12.17 5.36
C GLU A 143 11.46 -11.63 6.81
N SER A 144 12.62 -11.23 7.33
CA SER A 144 12.70 -10.57 8.64
C SER A 144 12.22 -9.12 8.57
N ALA A 145 11.38 -8.71 9.53
CA ALA A 145 11.01 -7.32 9.72
C ALA A 145 12.20 -6.43 10.15
N ASP A 146 13.30 -7.02 10.60
CA ASP A 146 14.54 -6.33 10.93
C ASP A 146 15.48 -6.17 9.71
N ASP A 147 15.14 -6.75 8.55
CA ASP A 147 15.90 -6.54 7.33
C ASP A 147 15.95 -5.04 6.98
N PRO A 148 17.15 -4.44 6.81
CA PRO A 148 17.28 -3.00 6.58
C PRO A 148 16.57 -2.51 5.32
N GLY A 149 16.56 -3.30 4.24
CA GLY A 149 15.92 -2.93 2.99
C GLY A 149 14.40 -2.93 3.11
N ILE A 150 13.83 -3.91 3.84
CA ILE A 150 12.38 -3.97 4.11
C ILE A 150 11.93 -2.84 5.04
N ARG A 151 12.70 -2.54 6.10
CA ARG A 151 12.42 -1.41 6.99
C ARG A 151 12.45 -0.09 6.22
N GLN A 152 13.49 0.12 5.41
CA GLN A 152 13.65 1.35 4.65
C GLN A 152 12.59 1.47 3.54
N PHE A 153 12.17 0.37 2.92
CA PHE A 153 11.05 0.34 1.99
C PHE A 153 9.76 0.88 2.64
N GLY A 154 9.39 0.35 3.81
CA GLY A 154 8.20 0.79 4.53
C GLY A 154 8.25 2.26 4.94
N ILE A 155 9.38 2.72 5.47
CA ILE A 155 9.60 4.12 5.86
C ILE A 155 9.52 5.06 4.65
N ALA A 156 10.21 4.74 3.55
CA ALA A 156 10.23 5.58 2.37
C ALA A 156 8.83 5.75 1.75
N ARG A 157 8.01 4.68 1.75
CA ARG A 157 6.61 4.75 1.31
C ARG A 157 5.77 5.65 2.22
N ALA A 158 5.92 5.52 3.54
CA ALA A 158 5.25 6.39 4.50
C ALA A 158 5.62 7.86 4.32
N GLU A 159 6.91 8.16 4.17
CA GLU A 159 7.39 9.53 3.93
C GLU A 159 6.89 10.11 2.60
N ALA A 160 6.80 9.29 1.55
CA ALA A 160 6.22 9.70 0.28
C ALA A 160 4.72 10.03 0.41
N MET A 161 3.95 9.23 1.17
CA MET A 161 2.54 9.52 1.47
C MET A 161 2.38 10.81 2.27
N ALA A 162 3.20 11.01 3.31
CA ALA A 162 3.16 12.21 4.13
C ALA A 162 3.55 13.47 3.34
N PHE A 163 4.56 13.36 2.48
CA PHE A 163 4.95 14.43 1.57
C PHE A 163 3.80 14.82 0.63
N ARG A 164 3.15 13.82 0.02
CA ARG A 164 1.97 14.05 -0.82
C ARG A 164 0.84 14.74 -0.04
N ASP A 165 0.56 14.28 1.18
CA ASP A 165 -0.52 14.82 2.01
C ASP A 165 -0.25 16.27 2.41
N ALA A 166 1.01 16.61 2.70
CA ALA A 166 1.43 17.97 3.01
C ALA A 166 1.28 18.94 1.81
N ARG A 167 1.44 18.45 0.58
CA ARG A 167 1.18 19.25 -0.64
C ARG A 167 -0.31 19.45 -0.91
N GLY A 168 -1.13 18.45 -0.60
CA GLY A 168 -2.58 18.52 -0.79
C GLY A 168 -2.95 18.86 -2.24
N GLN A 169 -3.78 19.90 -2.43
CA GLN A 169 -4.18 20.37 -3.76
C GLN A 169 -3.09 21.18 -4.49
N ALA A 170 -2.03 21.60 -3.79
CA ALA A 170 -0.93 22.37 -4.36
C ALA A 170 0.20 21.49 -4.92
N ILE A 171 -0.02 20.17 -5.01
CA ILE A 171 0.96 19.24 -5.57
C ILE A 171 1.25 19.55 -7.04
N THR A 172 2.52 19.51 -7.42
CA THR A 172 2.99 19.82 -8.78
C THR A 172 3.51 18.57 -9.50
N GLU A 173 3.72 18.66 -10.81
CA GLU A 173 4.38 17.58 -11.58
C GLU A 173 5.80 17.28 -11.09
N ALA A 174 6.53 18.29 -10.61
CA ALA A 174 7.85 18.10 -10.01
C ALA A 174 7.75 17.32 -8.68
N ASP A 175 6.73 17.61 -7.85
CA ASP A 175 6.48 16.86 -6.62
C ASP A 175 6.14 15.39 -6.92
N TRP A 176 5.34 15.13 -7.95
CA TRP A 176 5.03 13.76 -8.36
C TRP A 176 6.25 13.01 -8.91
N THR A 177 7.11 13.68 -9.68
CA THR A 177 8.38 13.10 -10.15
C THR A 177 9.28 12.73 -8.96
N MET A 178 9.30 13.56 -7.92
CA MET A 178 10.03 13.26 -6.69
C MET A 178 9.43 12.07 -5.92
N ILE A 179 8.10 11.96 -5.85
CA ILE A 179 7.43 10.79 -5.24
C ILE A 179 7.82 9.51 -5.98
N GLU A 180 7.74 9.51 -7.31
CA GLU A 180 8.10 8.35 -8.14
C GLU A 180 9.55 7.93 -7.91
N SER A 181 10.49 8.89 -7.90
CA SER A 181 11.91 8.62 -7.63
C SER A 181 12.13 8.00 -6.25
N ARG A 182 11.46 8.51 -5.20
CA ARG A 182 11.53 7.94 -3.85
C ARG A 182 10.96 6.53 -3.78
N LEU A 183 9.83 6.29 -4.43
CA LEU A 183 9.25 4.95 -4.52
C LEU A 183 10.18 4.01 -5.30
N GLY A 184 10.84 4.49 -6.35
CA GLY A 184 11.82 3.71 -7.13
C GLY A 184 13.02 3.26 -6.28
N GLU A 185 13.55 4.13 -5.42
CA GLU A 185 14.57 3.74 -4.44
C GLU A 185 14.02 2.69 -3.46
N ALA A 186 12.83 2.92 -2.91
CA ALA A 186 12.20 2.00 -1.98
C ALA A 186 12.07 0.59 -2.59
N TYR A 187 11.53 0.49 -3.81
CA TYR A 187 11.36 -0.80 -4.49
C TYR A 187 12.69 -1.48 -4.85
N ARG A 188 13.76 -0.72 -5.13
CA ARG A 188 15.10 -1.29 -5.33
C ARG A 188 15.64 -1.92 -4.06
N LEU A 189 15.46 -1.26 -2.91
CA LEU A 189 15.85 -1.80 -1.61
C LEU A 189 15.05 -3.08 -1.29
N LEU A 190 13.73 -3.06 -1.51
CA LEU A 190 12.90 -4.25 -1.34
C LEU A 190 13.39 -5.40 -2.22
N LYS A 191 13.60 -5.15 -3.51
CA LYS A 191 14.08 -6.16 -4.47
C LYS A 191 15.38 -6.80 -4.01
N ALA A 192 16.34 -6.00 -3.54
CA ALA A 192 17.62 -6.47 -3.05
C ALA A 192 17.52 -7.32 -1.76
N SER A 193 16.48 -7.13 -0.96
CA SER A 193 16.21 -7.95 0.22
C SER A 193 15.53 -9.27 -0.13
N VAL A 194 14.50 -9.23 -0.97
CA VAL A 194 13.65 -10.41 -1.25
C VAL A 194 14.20 -11.34 -2.34
N SER A 195 15.29 -10.96 -3.00
CA SER A 195 15.96 -11.78 -4.04
C SER A 195 17.17 -12.57 -3.52
N ARG A 196 17.35 -12.64 -2.19
CA ARG A 196 18.49 -13.31 -1.56
C ARG A 196 18.29 -14.81 -1.42
#